data_AF-A0A3N5KPW2-F1
#
_entry.id   AF-A0A3N5KPW2-F1
#
_cell.length_a   1.000
_cell.length_b   1.000
_cell.length_c   1.000
_cell.angle_alpha   90.00
_cell.angle_beta   90.00
_cell.angle_gamma   90.00
#
_symmetry.space_group_name_H-M   'P 1'
#
loop_
_entity.id
_entity.type
_entity.pdbx_description
1 polymer ?
#
loop_
_entity_poly.entity_id
_entity_poly.type
_entity_poly.pdbx_seq_one_letter_code
_entity_poly.pdbx_strand_id
1 'polypeptide(L)'
;MGKAFAIEPKDVKPVATPFRKIVTKIPAPETIEILETLHRCEPISMTGQPPIVWDRAEGVQVYDRAGNMWLDWSSGVVVANAGHSAVEVQDAIRRQVDKGLLHNYCFPNAERAALVQYLVNIVPKTLNKVFLLTTGSEATECAMKLARTHGQRVGGREKIAIVSFGGAFHGRTLGAQMIGGLPALKQWIVNLDPDVHQVPFPDGFRVKNTSFDLFLRTLADAKVSADRVAGVILETFQGGSACFPPKEYMHALARWCETHRALLICDEIQAGFGRTGRLFGFQHYDIVPDLICCGKGISSSLPVSAVIGRADVMDLYGPAEMTSTHTGNPVCAVAALASIRKIVDEGLVENARRMGEILLVGLRDIARRYPRLIGAVRGRGLVAGVHVVKGGAEEPDGDLAFAVVEKAFQKGLLLFAPVGFGGATVKISPPLPITAEAIEDGLVALRESIEEAAAELCRI
;
A
#
# COMPACT_ATOMS: atom_id res chain seq x y z
N MET A 1 -5.33 10.89 18.17
CA MET A 1 -4.02 11.35 17.65
C MET A 1 -3.11 10.14 17.49
N GLY A 2 -2.20 10.16 16.52
CA GLY A 2 -1.16 9.13 16.40
C GLY A 2 -0.17 9.23 17.55
N LYS A 3 0.47 8.11 17.91
CA LYS A 3 1.56 8.06 18.88
C LYS A 3 2.90 8.30 18.18
N ALA A 4 3.86 8.87 18.90
CA ALA A 4 5.24 9.00 18.46
C ALA A 4 6.15 8.08 19.27
N PHE A 5 7.17 7.53 18.62
CA PHE A 5 8.20 6.74 19.29
C PHE A 5 9.21 7.66 19.98
N ALA A 6 9.67 7.24 21.15
CA ALA A 6 10.73 7.92 21.90
C ALA A 6 12.02 7.93 21.09
N ILE A 7 12.72 9.07 21.04
CA ILE A 7 14.03 9.18 20.37
C ILE A 7 15.19 8.99 21.34
N GLU A 8 14.93 8.88 22.64
CA GLU A 8 15.94 8.62 23.65
C GLU A 8 16.57 7.22 23.44
N PRO A 9 17.91 7.11 23.32
CA PRO A 9 18.56 5.81 23.17
C PRO A 9 18.27 4.87 24.34
N LYS A 10 17.71 3.69 24.04
CA LYS A 10 17.44 2.64 25.02
C LYS A 10 18.44 1.50 24.88
N ASP A 11 18.89 0.97 26.02
CA ASP A 11 19.65 -0.28 26.05
C ASP A 11 18.74 -1.44 25.63
N VAL A 12 19.21 -2.24 24.68
CA VAL A 12 18.49 -3.39 24.13
C VAL A 12 19.42 -4.60 24.06
N LYS A 13 18.84 -5.81 24.01
CA LYS A 13 19.62 -7.03 23.88
C LYS A 13 20.34 -7.03 22.52
N PRO A 14 21.65 -7.35 22.47
CA PRO A 14 22.33 -7.54 21.20
C PRO A 14 21.68 -8.64 20.37
N VAL A 15 21.66 -8.46 19.06
CA VAL A 15 21.15 -9.43 18.09
C VAL A 15 22.25 -9.72 17.07
N ALA A 16 22.48 -10.98 16.76
CA ALA A 16 23.42 -11.41 15.74
C ALA A 16 22.87 -12.65 15.02
N THR A 17 22.16 -12.43 13.93
CA THR A 17 21.69 -13.47 13.00
C THR A 17 22.16 -13.12 11.58
N PRO A 18 22.04 -14.04 10.61
CA PRO A 18 22.32 -13.70 9.21
C PRO A 18 21.44 -12.56 8.66
N PHE A 19 20.26 -12.32 9.27
CA PHE A 19 19.26 -11.38 8.77
C PHE A 19 19.15 -10.10 9.59
N ARG A 20 19.57 -10.12 10.87
CA ARG A 20 19.47 -8.98 11.80
C ARG A 20 20.75 -8.83 12.62
N LYS A 21 21.14 -7.58 12.89
CA LYS A 21 22.28 -7.25 13.75
C LYS A 21 21.95 -6.01 14.58
N ILE A 22 22.02 -6.11 15.90
CA ILE A 22 21.83 -4.97 16.80
C ILE A 22 23.01 -4.95 17.77
N VAL A 23 23.80 -3.87 17.71
CA VAL A 23 25.08 -3.72 18.43
C VAL A 23 25.17 -2.42 19.22
N THR A 24 24.13 -1.58 19.18
CA THR A 24 24.06 -0.31 19.92
C THR A 24 22.79 -0.20 20.76
N LYS A 25 22.67 0.89 21.52
CA LYS A 25 21.36 1.39 21.97
C LYS A 25 20.49 1.71 20.77
N ILE A 26 19.18 1.63 20.93
CA ILE A 26 18.22 1.95 19.85
C ILE A 26 17.29 3.10 20.31
N PRO A 27 17.17 4.19 19.53
CA PRO A 27 17.98 4.51 18.35
C PRO A 27 19.47 4.70 18.68
N ALA A 28 20.35 4.57 17.68
CA ALA A 28 21.79 4.68 17.87
C ALA A 28 22.15 6.10 18.38
N PRO A 29 22.96 6.25 19.46
CA PRO A 29 23.25 7.56 20.04
C PRO A 29 23.82 8.58 19.05
N GLU A 30 24.62 8.12 18.09
CA GLU A 30 25.20 8.96 17.03
C GLU A 30 24.19 9.48 16.00
N THR A 31 22.96 8.96 15.99
CA THR A 31 21.90 9.37 15.06
C THR A 31 20.92 10.38 15.64
N ILE A 32 21.02 10.68 16.94
CA ILE A 32 20.05 11.54 17.66
C ILE A 32 20.01 12.96 17.12
N GLU A 33 21.17 13.56 16.82
CA GLU A 33 21.24 14.92 16.29
C GLU A 33 20.46 15.07 14.96
N ILE A 34 20.43 14.00 14.14
CA ILE A 34 19.66 13.97 12.90
C ILE A 34 18.16 13.99 13.22
N LEU A 35 17.70 13.15 14.16
CA LEU A 35 16.30 13.08 14.58
C LEU A 35 15.82 14.41 15.19
N GLU A 36 16.63 15.02 16.06
CA GLU A 36 16.34 16.32 16.66
C GLU A 36 16.28 17.43 15.61
N THR A 37 17.15 17.37 14.59
CA THR A 37 17.11 18.29 13.47
C THR A 37 15.82 18.15 12.67
N LEU A 38 15.37 16.93 12.37
CA LEU A 38 14.08 16.68 11.71
C LEU A 38 12.91 17.19 12.57
N HIS A 39 12.89 16.90 13.88
CA HIS A 39 11.85 17.39 14.78
C HIS A 39 11.77 18.93 14.86
N ARG A 40 12.91 19.61 14.73
CA ARG A 40 12.98 21.08 14.74
C ARG A 40 12.59 21.70 13.40
N CYS A 41 12.94 21.05 12.29
CA CYS A 41 12.85 21.62 10.95
C CYS A 41 11.63 21.15 10.16
N GLU A 42 10.99 20.04 10.54
CA GLU A 42 9.81 19.49 9.87
C GLU A 42 8.52 19.70 10.69
N PRO A 43 7.35 19.71 10.04
CA PRO A 43 6.09 19.64 10.75
C PRO A 43 6.00 18.35 11.58
N ILE A 44 5.39 18.42 12.76
CA ILE A 44 5.19 17.26 13.65
C ILE A 44 4.49 16.06 12.97
N SER A 45 3.73 16.29 11.89
CA SER A 45 3.08 15.22 11.12
C SER A 45 4.04 14.31 10.36
N MET A 46 5.32 14.69 10.23
CA MET A 46 6.37 13.84 9.67
C MET A 46 6.96 12.87 10.70
N THR A 47 6.60 13.00 11.97
CA THR A 47 7.00 12.08 13.04
C THR A 47 6.09 10.84 13.11
N GLY A 48 6.46 9.88 13.98
CA GLY A 48 5.60 8.75 14.34
C GLY A 48 6.00 7.41 13.73
N GLN A 49 7.00 7.36 12.85
CA GLN A 49 7.66 6.10 12.45
C GLN A 49 8.73 5.70 13.48
N PRO A 50 9.16 4.42 13.51
CA PRO A 50 10.32 4.02 14.29
C PRO A 50 11.51 4.94 14.05
N PRO A 51 12.22 5.39 15.10
CA PRO A 51 13.20 6.46 15.04
C PRO A 51 14.56 5.96 14.52
N ILE A 52 14.56 5.14 13.47
CA ILE A 52 15.76 4.55 12.88
C ILE A 52 16.19 5.43 11.71
N VAL A 53 17.42 5.94 11.77
CA VAL A 53 18.03 6.70 10.66
C VAL A 53 18.66 5.72 9.68
N TRP A 54 18.02 5.55 8.52
CA TRP A 54 18.53 4.69 7.46
C TRP A 54 19.73 5.37 6.78
N ASP A 55 20.83 4.65 6.64
CA ASP A 55 21.98 5.06 5.84
C ASP A 55 21.96 4.39 4.45
N ARG A 56 21.71 3.08 4.44
CA ARG A 56 21.58 2.29 3.21
C ARG A 56 20.59 1.15 3.40
N ALA A 57 20.10 0.60 2.29
CA ALA A 57 19.27 -0.59 2.27
C ALA A 57 19.64 -1.46 1.07
N GLU A 58 19.57 -2.77 1.23
CA GLU A 58 19.98 -3.75 0.22
C GLU A 58 19.14 -5.02 0.34
N GLY A 59 18.57 -5.47 -0.78
CA GLY A 59 17.72 -6.66 -0.81
C GLY A 59 16.53 -6.54 0.14
N VAL A 60 16.59 -7.24 1.27
CA VAL A 60 15.55 -7.26 2.32
C VAL A 60 16.01 -6.60 3.62
N GLN A 61 17.12 -5.87 3.61
CA GLN A 61 17.76 -5.33 4.80
C GLN A 61 17.93 -3.82 4.74
N VAL A 62 17.89 -3.21 5.93
CA VAL A 62 18.12 -1.78 6.17
C VAL A 62 19.25 -1.64 7.18
N TYR A 63 20.08 -0.62 7.01
CA TYR A 63 21.26 -0.40 7.84
C TYR A 63 21.33 1.06 8.27
N ASP A 64 21.84 1.29 9.48
CA ASP A 64 22.29 2.60 9.93
C ASP A 64 23.82 2.71 9.82
N ARG A 65 24.37 3.88 10.15
CA ARG A 65 25.82 4.11 10.18
C ARG A 65 26.52 3.45 11.37
N ALA A 66 25.78 3.13 12.42
CA ALA A 66 26.29 2.59 13.66
C ALA A 66 26.57 1.07 13.60
N GLY A 67 26.26 0.44 12.46
CA GLY A 67 26.51 -0.98 12.21
C GLY A 67 25.35 -1.90 12.60
N ASN A 68 24.17 -1.33 12.87
CA ASN A 68 22.95 -2.10 13.03
C ASN A 68 22.37 -2.47 11.64
N MET A 69 21.65 -3.59 11.61
CA MET A 69 21.03 -4.17 10.43
C MET A 69 19.66 -4.71 10.82
N TRP A 70 18.63 -4.25 10.11
CA TRP A 70 17.28 -4.72 10.27
C TRP A 70 16.84 -5.58 9.10
N LEU A 71 16.12 -6.66 9.40
CA LEU A 71 15.28 -7.36 8.42
C LEU A 71 14.04 -6.49 8.16
N ASP A 72 13.82 -6.12 6.91
CA ASP A 72 12.76 -5.18 6.53
C ASP A 72 11.44 -5.89 6.19
N TRP A 73 10.45 -5.74 7.08
CA TRP A 73 9.06 -6.13 6.85
C TRP A 73 8.16 -4.92 6.52
N SER A 74 8.73 -3.73 6.31
CA SER A 74 8.01 -2.53 5.89
C SER A 74 7.99 -2.35 4.37
N SER A 75 9.08 -2.71 3.69
CA SER A 75 9.40 -2.36 2.29
C SER A 75 9.19 -0.88 1.95
N GLY A 76 9.41 0.01 2.92
CA GLY A 76 9.15 1.45 2.76
C GLY A 76 7.68 1.74 2.44
N VAL A 77 6.76 1.01 3.09
CA VAL A 77 5.32 1.02 2.79
C VAL A 77 5.04 0.51 1.37
N VAL A 78 5.34 -0.78 1.14
CA VAL A 78 5.06 -1.50 -0.12
C VAL A 78 5.70 -0.88 -1.38
N VAL A 79 6.82 -0.18 -1.21
CA VAL A 79 7.60 0.42 -2.31
C VAL A 79 8.64 -0.56 -2.82
N ALA A 80 9.48 -1.14 -1.97
CA ALA A 80 10.64 -1.95 -2.37
C ALA A 80 10.27 -3.37 -2.85
N ASN A 81 9.32 -3.51 -3.78
CA ASN A 81 8.89 -4.82 -4.28
C ASN A 81 10.05 -5.59 -4.94
N ALA A 82 10.86 -4.92 -5.76
CA ALA A 82 12.01 -5.54 -6.44
C ALA A 82 13.21 -5.80 -5.52
N GLY A 83 13.12 -5.48 -4.21
CA GLY A 83 14.26 -5.42 -3.30
C GLY A 83 14.84 -4.02 -3.21
N HIS A 84 15.39 -3.67 -2.05
CA HIS A 84 16.14 -2.42 -1.89
C HIS A 84 17.38 -2.46 -2.78
N SER A 85 17.67 -1.32 -3.42
CA SER A 85 18.91 -1.16 -4.18
C SER A 85 19.14 -2.21 -5.28
N ALA A 86 18.07 -2.73 -5.89
CA ALA A 86 18.17 -3.70 -6.99
C ALA A 86 19.13 -3.18 -8.09
N VAL A 87 20.13 -3.98 -8.43
CA VAL A 87 21.25 -3.60 -9.31
C VAL A 87 20.73 -3.14 -10.68
N GLU A 88 19.73 -3.84 -11.22
CA GLU A 88 19.11 -3.54 -12.50
C GLU A 88 18.46 -2.15 -12.51
N VAL A 89 17.85 -1.75 -11.39
CA VAL A 89 17.21 -0.44 -11.20
C VAL A 89 18.28 0.64 -11.04
N GLN A 90 19.30 0.41 -10.21
CA GLN A 90 20.38 1.37 -10.03
C GLN A 90 21.12 1.64 -11.34
N ASP A 91 21.43 0.60 -12.10
CA ASP A 91 22.16 0.73 -13.35
C ASP A 91 21.32 1.42 -14.43
N ALA A 92 20.00 1.19 -14.46
CA ALA A 92 19.09 1.93 -15.31
C ALA A 92 19.10 3.43 -14.98
N ILE A 93 19.06 3.78 -13.69
CA ILE A 93 19.12 5.17 -13.22
C ILE A 93 20.46 5.80 -13.60
N ARG A 94 21.60 5.15 -13.29
CA ARG A 94 22.95 5.66 -13.60
C ARG A 94 23.11 5.96 -15.09
N ARG A 95 22.78 4.98 -15.95
CA ARG A 95 22.85 5.17 -17.42
C ARG A 95 22.00 6.35 -17.89
N GLN A 96 20.81 6.54 -17.31
CA GLN A 96 19.93 7.64 -17.69
C GLN A 96 20.44 8.99 -17.20
N VAL A 97 21.06 9.02 -16.02
CA VAL A 97 21.72 10.22 -15.48
C VAL A 97 22.92 10.59 -16.35
N ASP A 98 23.77 9.63 -16.70
CA ASP A 98 24.94 9.83 -17.56
C ASP A 98 24.55 10.30 -18.97
N LYS A 99 23.39 9.86 -19.47
CA LYS A 99 22.80 10.34 -20.74
C LYS A 99 22.37 11.82 -20.67
N GLY A 100 22.12 12.38 -19.49
CA GLY A 100 21.78 13.78 -19.27
C GLY A 100 20.31 14.16 -19.54
N LEU A 101 19.46 13.24 -19.99
CA LEU A 101 18.02 13.49 -20.16
C LEU A 101 17.31 13.26 -18.82
N LEU A 102 17.31 14.28 -17.97
CA LEU A 102 16.78 14.21 -16.60
C LEU A 102 15.31 14.64 -16.48
N HIS A 103 14.85 15.49 -17.40
CA HIS A 103 13.50 16.02 -17.44
C HIS A 103 13.14 16.44 -18.88
N ASN A 104 11.88 16.25 -19.26
CA ASN A 104 11.42 16.58 -20.61
C ASN A 104 9.92 16.93 -20.69
N TYR A 105 9.27 17.21 -19.55
CA TYR A 105 7.82 17.46 -19.48
C TYR A 105 7.02 16.43 -20.33
N CYS A 106 5.99 16.87 -21.08
CA CYS A 106 5.19 16.02 -21.95
C CYS A 106 5.83 15.75 -23.32
N PHE A 107 7.04 16.25 -23.64
CA PHE A 107 7.71 15.97 -24.92
C PHE A 107 7.94 14.45 -25.09
N PRO A 108 7.86 13.88 -26.30
CA PRO A 108 8.11 12.46 -26.51
C PRO A 108 9.57 12.06 -26.18
N ASN A 109 9.74 10.87 -25.62
CA ASN A 109 11.05 10.23 -25.44
C ASN A 109 10.90 8.70 -25.49
N ALA A 110 12.01 7.99 -25.71
CA ALA A 110 12.00 6.54 -25.89
C ALA A 110 11.78 5.79 -24.56
N GLU A 111 12.23 6.34 -23.44
CA GLU A 111 12.14 5.75 -22.11
C GLU A 111 10.68 5.63 -21.66
N ARG A 112 9.92 6.70 -21.84
CA ARG A 112 8.48 6.79 -21.60
C ARG A 112 7.73 5.83 -22.53
N ALA A 113 8.06 5.83 -23.82
CA ALA A 113 7.45 4.92 -24.79
C ALA A 113 7.65 3.45 -24.41
N ALA A 114 8.87 3.08 -24.01
CA ALA A 114 9.20 1.73 -23.57
C ALA A 114 8.42 1.32 -22.31
N LEU A 115 8.32 2.20 -21.31
CA LEU A 115 7.56 1.91 -20.09
C LEU A 115 6.06 1.73 -20.39
N VAL A 116 5.42 2.66 -21.10
CA VAL A 116 3.97 2.56 -21.37
C VAL A 116 3.64 1.34 -22.22
N GLN A 117 4.49 1.01 -23.21
CA GLN A 117 4.33 -0.20 -24.01
C GLN A 117 4.44 -1.47 -23.16
N TYR A 118 5.42 -1.52 -22.26
CA TYR A 118 5.61 -2.67 -21.38
C TYR A 118 4.43 -2.85 -20.43
N LEU A 119 3.94 -1.74 -19.82
CA LEU A 119 2.77 -1.76 -18.94
C LEU A 119 1.53 -2.30 -19.65
N VAL A 120 1.24 -1.86 -20.89
CA VAL A 120 0.12 -2.38 -21.68
C VAL A 120 0.27 -3.87 -21.99
N ASN A 121 1.49 -4.37 -22.18
CA ASN A 121 1.73 -5.77 -22.53
C ASN A 121 1.52 -6.74 -21.35
N ILE A 122 1.64 -6.27 -20.11
CA ILE A 122 1.55 -7.12 -18.90
C ILE A 122 0.19 -7.07 -18.20
N VAL A 123 -0.73 -6.24 -18.68
CA VAL A 123 -2.12 -6.13 -18.20
C VAL A 123 -3.08 -6.85 -19.15
N PRO A 124 -4.33 -7.16 -18.75
CA PRO A 124 -5.36 -7.66 -19.67
C PRO A 124 -5.54 -6.75 -20.89
N LYS A 125 -5.79 -7.32 -22.07
CA LYS A 125 -5.85 -6.59 -23.36
C LYS A 125 -6.86 -5.45 -23.42
N THR A 126 -7.90 -5.48 -22.57
CA THR A 126 -8.89 -4.41 -22.46
C THR A 126 -8.33 -3.15 -21.80
N LEU A 127 -7.27 -3.27 -20.99
CA LEU A 127 -6.53 -2.18 -20.37
C LEU A 127 -5.36 -1.78 -21.29
N ASN A 128 -5.64 -0.93 -22.27
CA ASN A 128 -4.73 -0.69 -23.40
C ASN A 128 -4.19 0.74 -23.51
N LYS A 129 -4.45 1.58 -22.51
CA LYS A 129 -3.91 2.95 -22.41
C LYS A 129 -3.32 3.20 -21.04
N VAL A 130 -2.22 3.96 -21.00
CA VAL A 130 -1.48 4.30 -19.78
C VAL A 130 -1.31 5.81 -19.71
N PHE A 131 -1.60 6.39 -18.56
CA PHE A 131 -1.22 7.75 -18.21
C PHE A 131 -0.28 7.73 -17.00
N LEU A 132 0.94 8.24 -17.17
CA LEU A 132 1.96 8.28 -16.12
C LEU A 132 1.83 9.56 -15.28
N LEU A 133 1.96 9.40 -13.98
CA LEU A 133 1.87 10.44 -12.96
C LEU A 133 3.01 10.26 -11.95
N THR A 134 3.04 11.05 -10.88
CA THR A 134 4.16 11.04 -9.91
C THR A 134 3.80 10.25 -8.64
N THR A 135 2.58 10.44 -8.13
CA THR A 135 2.14 9.88 -6.85
C THR A 135 0.87 9.05 -6.99
N GLY A 136 0.65 8.15 -6.03
CA GLY A 136 -0.60 7.39 -5.95
C GLY A 136 -1.84 8.28 -5.82
N SER A 137 -1.77 9.36 -5.03
CA SER A 137 -2.89 10.29 -4.86
C SER A 137 -3.31 10.91 -6.19
N GLU A 138 -2.35 11.35 -7.02
CA GLU A 138 -2.65 11.86 -8.37
C GLU A 138 -3.34 10.80 -9.24
N ALA A 139 -2.92 9.53 -9.16
CA ALA A 139 -3.55 8.45 -9.92
C ALA A 139 -5.01 8.25 -9.50
N THR A 140 -5.31 8.28 -8.19
CA THR A 140 -6.69 8.13 -7.70
C THR A 140 -7.58 9.34 -8.06
N GLU A 141 -7.04 10.56 -8.02
CA GLU A 141 -7.78 11.74 -8.47
C GLU A 141 -8.00 11.76 -9.98
N CYS A 142 -7.02 11.30 -10.76
CA CYS A 142 -7.17 11.10 -12.20
C CYS A 142 -8.28 10.08 -12.48
N ALA A 143 -8.31 8.94 -11.78
CA ALA A 143 -9.37 7.95 -11.93
C ALA A 143 -10.75 8.51 -11.54
N MET A 144 -10.84 9.29 -10.47
CA MET A 144 -12.07 9.99 -10.07
C MET A 144 -12.56 10.96 -11.16
N LYS A 145 -11.64 11.76 -11.73
CA LYS A 145 -11.93 12.69 -12.84
C LYS A 145 -12.46 11.95 -14.07
N LEU A 146 -11.78 10.89 -14.49
CA LEU A 146 -12.17 10.04 -15.63
C LEU A 146 -13.53 9.40 -15.40
N ALA A 147 -13.79 8.88 -14.19
CA ALA A 147 -15.07 8.26 -13.84
C ALA A 147 -16.24 9.23 -13.96
N ARG A 148 -16.11 10.44 -13.38
CA ARG A 148 -17.16 11.48 -13.47
C ARG A 148 -17.41 11.90 -14.92
N THR A 149 -16.36 12.17 -15.69
CA THR A 149 -16.52 12.58 -17.10
C THR A 149 -17.11 11.47 -17.96
N HIS A 150 -16.69 10.22 -17.77
CA HIS A 150 -17.30 9.07 -18.43
C HIS A 150 -18.78 8.93 -18.05
N GLY A 151 -19.09 8.98 -16.75
CA GLY A 151 -20.46 8.92 -16.22
C GLY A 151 -21.36 9.97 -16.86
N GLN A 152 -20.89 11.21 -16.94
CA GLN A 152 -21.62 12.31 -17.58
C GLN A 152 -21.90 12.06 -19.07
N ARG A 153 -20.95 11.47 -19.81
CA ARG A 153 -21.13 11.15 -21.23
C ARG A 153 -22.17 10.05 -21.45
N VAL A 154 -22.18 9.01 -20.60
CA VAL A 154 -23.05 7.85 -20.82
C VAL A 154 -24.41 7.98 -20.15
N GLY A 155 -24.53 8.77 -19.09
CA GLY A 155 -25.73 8.86 -18.24
C GLY A 155 -26.21 10.27 -17.92
N GLY A 156 -25.64 11.30 -18.56
CA GLY A 156 -26.04 12.70 -18.35
C GLY A 156 -25.40 13.33 -17.10
N ARG A 157 -25.64 14.65 -16.93
CA ARG A 157 -24.93 15.49 -15.95
C ARG A 157 -25.03 15.03 -14.49
N GLU A 158 -26.05 14.26 -14.15
CA GLU A 158 -26.31 13.78 -12.78
C GLU A 158 -25.56 12.50 -12.43
N LYS A 159 -24.96 11.82 -13.42
CA LYS A 159 -24.17 10.61 -13.21
C LYS A 159 -22.73 10.93 -12.84
N ILE A 160 -22.56 11.38 -11.60
CA ILE A 160 -21.29 11.88 -11.05
C ILE A 160 -20.90 11.25 -9.71
N ALA A 161 -21.75 10.38 -9.16
CA ALA A 161 -21.52 9.80 -7.84
C ALA A 161 -20.36 8.81 -7.86
N ILE A 162 -19.48 8.91 -6.87
CA ILE A 162 -18.34 8.02 -6.66
C ILE A 162 -18.59 7.24 -5.39
N VAL A 163 -18.58 5.91 -5.51
CA VAL A 163 -18.72 5.01 -4.38
C VAL A 163 -17.35 4.44 -4.02
N SER A 164 -16.97 4.54 -2.76
CA SER A 164 -15.79 3.91 -2.19
C SER A 164 -16.16 3.19 -0.90
N PHE A 165 -15.18 2.79 -0.09
CA PHE A 165 -15.39 1.90 1.04
C PHE A 165 -14.97 2.53 2.38
N GLY A 166 -15.69 2.23 3.45
CA GLY A 166 -15.28 2.56 4.81
C GLY A 166 -13.93 1.93 5.13
N GLY A 167 -13.00 2.70 5.69
CA GLY A 167 -11.62 2.27 5.94
C GLY A 167 -10.65 2.39 4.74
N ALA A 168 -11.13 2.77 3.55
CA ALA A 168 -10.28 2.95 2.38
C ALA A 168 -9.25 4.09 2.54
N PHE A 169 -8.08 3.93 1.93
CA PHE A 169 -7.04 4.96 1.85
C PHE A 169 -6.57 5.15 0.41
N HIS A 170 -6.95 6.27 -0.20
CA HIS A 170 -6.61 6.59 -1.60
C HIS A 170 -5.53 7.69 -1.73
N GLY A 171 -5.12 8.31 -0.62
CA GLY A 171 -4.10 9.35 -0.63
C GLY A 171 -4.34 10.46 0.39
N ARG A 172 -3.60 11.55 0.23
CA ARG A 172 -3.62 12.72 1.14
C ARG A 172 -3.94 14.05 0.45
N THR A 173 -4.27 14.04 -0.84
CA THR A 173 -4.78 15.21 -1.57
C THR A 173 -6.30 15.33 -1.42
N LEU A 174 -6.88 16.48 -1.76
CA LEU A 174 -8.29 16.77 -1.50
C LEU A 174 -9.24 15.71 -2.07
N GLY A 175 -9.12 15.39 -3.37
CA GLY A 175 -9.98 14.42 -4.03
C GLY A 175 -9.76 13.00 -3.48
N ALA A 176 -8.49 12.63 -3.28
CA ALA A 176 -8.12 11.33 -2.71
C ALA A 176 -8.67 11.12 -1.28
N GLN A 177 -8.65 12.17 -0.44
CA GLN A 177 -9.23 12.10 0.90
C GLN A 177 -10.76 12.17 0.89
N MET A 178 -11.35 12.90 -0.06
CA MET A 178 -12.79 12.97 -0.25
C MET A 178 -13.38 11.57 -0.53
N ILE A 179 -12.77 10.81 -1.43
CA ILE A 179 -13.13 9.41 -1.72
C ILE A 179 -12.55 8.41 -0.71
N GLY A 180 -11.71 8.84 0.24
CA GLY A 180 -11.18 7.98 1.30
C GLY A 180 -12.26 7.52 2.29
N GLY A 181 -11.98 6.46 3.04
CA GLY A 181 -12.91 5.84 3.98
C GLY A 181 -12.70 6.19 5.46
N LEU A 182 -11.77 7.10 5.77
CA LEU A 182 -11.34 7.41 7.14
C LEU A 182 -11.82 8.80 7.56
N PRO A 183 -12.84 8.93 8.45
CA PRO A 183 -13.38 10.22 8.87
C PRO A 183 -12.34 11.19 9.44
N ALA A 184 -11.37 10.68 10.20
CA ALA A 184 -10.29 11.49 10.77
C ALA A 184 -9.45 12.22 9.72
N LEU A 185 -9.32 11.67 8.50
CA LEU A 185 -8.58 12.29 7.41
C LEU A 185 -9.38 13.37 6.66
N LYS A 186 -10.67 13.50 6.94
CA LYS A 186 -11.57 14.47 6.30
C LYS A 186 -11.91 15.67 7.20
N GLN A 187 -11.44 15.71 8.46
CA GLN A 187 -11.82 16.74 9.44
C GLN A 187 -11.50 18.18 8.99
N TRP A 188 -10.49 18.36 8.13
CA TRP A 188 -10.12 19.66 7.59
C TRP A 188 -10.94 20.07 6.35
N ILE A 189 -11.71 19.14 5.77
CA ILE A 189 -12.53 19.38 4.58
C ILE A 189 -13.91 19.87 5.05
N VAL A 190 -14.12 21.18 5.00
CA VAL A 190 -15.37 21.82 5.47
C VAL A 190 -16.56 21.41 4.60
N ASN A 191 -16.39 21.37 3.28
CA ASN A 191 -17.45 21.06 2.32
C ASN A 191 -17.18 19.69 1.69
N LEU A 192 -17.80 18.65 2.25
CA LEU A 192 -17.79 17.32 1.63
C LEU A 192 -18.67 17.32 0.38
N ASP A 193 -18.20 16.64 -0.66
CA ASP A 193 -18.97 16.45 -1.89
C ASP A 193 -20.14 15.48 -1.61
N PRO A 194 -21.40 15.89 -1.83
CA PRO A 194 -22.57 15.08 -1.52
C PRO A 194 -22.71 13.84 -2.40
N ASP A 195 -21.97 13.77 -3.51
CA ASP A 195 -21.95 12.66 -4.46
C ASP A 195 -20.75 11.72 -4.25
N VAL A 196 -20.10 11.79 -3.08
CA VAL A 196 -19.06 10.85 -2.68
C VAL A 196 -19.54 10.03 -1.50
N HIS A 197 -19.72 8.73 -1.71
CA HIS A 197 -20.32 7.83 -0.73
C HIS A 197 -19.36 6.71 -0.32
N GLN A 198 -19.36 6.35 0.95
CA GLN A 198 -18.62 5.20 1.47
C GLN A 198 -19.60 4.10 1.89
N VAL A 199 -19.43 2.89 1.35
CA VAL A 199 -20.16 1.68 1.78
C VAL A 199 -19.27 0.81 2.69
N PRO A 200 -19.84 -0.08 3.51
CA PRO A 200 -19.03 -0.99 4.34
C PRO A 200 -18.13 -1.89 3.49
N PHE A 201 -16.86 -2.05 3.91
CA PHE A 201 -15.94 -2.99 3.28
C PHE A 201 -16.15 -4.42 3.82
N PRO A 202 -16.37 -5.43 2.97
CA PRO A 202 -16.79 -6.77 3.41
C PRO A 202 -15.59 -7.62 3.87
N ASP A 203 -14.91 -7.25 4.95
CA ASP A 203 -13.70 -7.96 5.42
C ASP A 203 -13.95 -9.25 6.23
N GLY A 204 -15.20 -9.51 6.64
CA GLY A 204 -15.57 -10.68 7.45
C GLY A 204 -14.97 -10.67 8.87
N PHE A 205 -14.35 -9.57 9.29
CA PHE A 205 -13.81 -9.38 10.62
C PHE A 205 -14.44 -8.18 11.32
N ARG A 206 -14.23 -6.95 10.85
CA ARG A 206 -14.87 -5.74 11.37
C ARG A 206 -16.27 -5.59 10.80
N VAL A 207 -16.46 -5.94 9.54
CA VAL A 207 -17.77 -6.01 8.89
C VAL A 207 -18.11 -7.47 8.64
N LYS A 208 -18.94 -8.03 9.52
CA LYS A 208 -19.31 -9.46 9.48
C LYS A 208 -20.20 -9.80 8.28
N ASN A 209 -21.13 -8.90 7.95
CA ASN A 209 -21.97 -9.09 6.77
C ASN A 209 -21.17 -8.77 5.51
N THR A 210 -20.79 -9.82 4.80
CA THR A 210 -20.02 -9.72 3.56
C THR A 210 -20.87 -9.90 2.30
N SER A 211 -22.20 -9.88 2.43
CA SER A 211 -23.09 -9.99 1.28
C SER A 211 -23.07 -8.72 0.42
N PHE A 212 -23.28 -8.89 -0.88
CA PHE A 212 -23.41 -7.76 -1.79
C PHE A 212 -24.68 -6.94 -1.51
N ASP A 213 -25.70 -7.52 -0.87
CA ASP A 213 -26.92 -6.79 -0.48
C ASP A 213 -26.62 -5.63 0.47
N LEU A 214 -25.56 -5.73 1.29
CA LEU A 214 -25.17 -4.63 2.18
C LEU A 214 -24.73 -3.39 1.37
N PHE A 215 -24.05 -3.58 0.24
CA PHE A 215 -23.68 -2.51 -0.68
C PHE A 215 -24.94 -1.81 -1.21
N LEU A 216 -25.89 -2.60 -1.74
CA LEU A 216 -27.13 -2.11 -2.33
C LEU A 216 -27.99 -1.35 -1.31
N ARG A 217 -28.16 -1.92 -0.11
CA ARG A 217 -28.91 -1.29 1.00
C ARG A 217 -28.26 0.01 1.43
N THR A 218 -26.93 0.05 1.55
CA THR A 218 -26.23 1.27 1.95
C THR A 218 -26.45 2.41 0.94
N LEU A 219 -26.42 2.11 -0.36
CA LEU A 219 -26.72 3.10 -1.40
C LEU A 219 -28.19 3.55 -1.33
N ALA A 220 -29.12 2.62 -1.12
CA ALA A 220 -30.54 2.94 -0.99
C ALA A 220 -30.82 3.83 0.24
N ASP A 221 -30.22 3.52 1.40
CA ASP A 221 -30.34 4.29 2.63
C ASP A 221 -29.76 5.71 2.48
N ALA A 222 -28.66 5.83 1.71
CA ALA A 222 -28.09 7.12 1.31
C ALA A 222 -28.86 7.83 0.18
N LYS A 223 -29.95 7.24 -0.32
CA LYS A 223 -30.78 7.74 -1.44
C LYS A 223 -29.98 7.96 -2.73
N VAL A 224 -28.98 7.11 -2.97
CA VAL A 224 -28.15 7.14 -4.18
C VAL A 224 -28.72 6.17 -5.20
N SER A 225 -29.33 6.69 -6.26
CA SER A 225 -29.74 5.86 -7.40
C SER A 225 -28.52 5.30 -8.12
N ALA A 226 -28.58 4.03 -8.52
CA ALA A 226 -27.53 3.38 -9.30
C ALA A 226 -27.21 4.13 -10.61
N ASP A 227 -28.22 4.77 -11.23
CA ASP A 227 -28.04 5.55 -12.46
C ASP A 227 -27.20 6.81 -12.27
N ARG A 228 -27.05 7.30 -11.02
CA ARG A 228 -26.19 8.42 -10.68
C ARG A 228 -24.73 8.02 -10.43
N VAL A 229 -24.43 6.72 -10.28
CA VAL A 229 -23.09 6.25 -9.96
C VAL A 229 -22.21 6.23 -11.20
N ALA A 230 -21.20 7.10 -11.20
CA ALA A 230 -20.21 7.22 -12.26
C ALA A 230 -19.10 6.18 -12.16
N GLY A 231 -18.73 5.79 -10.93
CA GLY A 231 -17.75 4.75 -10.70
C GLY A 231 -17.70 4.27 -9.24
N VAL A 232 -17.18 3.06 -9.08
CA VAL A 232 -16.87 2.45 -7.78
C VAL A 232 -15.36 2.23 -7.71
N ILE A 233 -14.72 2.81 -6.71
CA ILE A 233 -13.29 2.65 -6.46
C ILE A 233 -13.05 1.85 -5.18
N LEU A 234 -12.15 0.87 -5.26
CA LEU A 234 -11.71 0.09 -4.12
C LEU A 234 -10.24 -0.28 -4.21
N GLU A 235 -9.61 -0.45 -3.06
CA GLU A 235 -8.35 -1.20 -2.98
C GLU A 235 -8.69 -2.70 -3.08
N THR A 236 -7.99 -3.47 -3.92
CA THR A 236 -8.18 -4.93 -4.00
C THR A 236 -8.03 -5.60 -2.63
N PHE A 237 -7.12 -5.08 -1.81
CA PHE A 237 -7.16 -5.31 -0.37
C PHE A 237 -7.03 -3.97 0.33
N GLN A 238 -7.73 -3.79 1.45
CA GLN A 238 -7.58 -2.56 2.22
C GLN A 238 -6.21 -2.50 2.90
N GLY A 239 -5.42 -1.48 2.54
CA GLY A 239 -4.06 -1.35 3.02
C GLY A 239 -3.92 -1.23 4.53
N GLY A 240 -4.94 -0.73 5.23
CA GLY A 240 -4.94 -0.61 6.70
C GLY A 240 -5.15 -1.93 7.45
N SER A 241 -5.82 -2.91 6.83
CA SER A 241 -6.23 -4.17 7.46
C SER A 241 -5.62 -5.41 6.82
N ALA A 242 -5.04 -5.27 5.62
CA ALA A 242 -4.66 -6.37 4.73
C ALA A 242 -5.82 -7.35 4.41
N CYS A 243 -7.05 -6.87 4.53
CA CYS A 243 -8.25 -7.66 4.26
C CYS A 243 -8.64 -7.61 2.79
N PHE A 244 -9.11 -8.74 2.28
CA PHE A 244 -9.60 -8.91 0.91
C PHE A 244 -11.13 -9.16 0.98
N PRO A 245 -11.95 -8.53 0.11
CA PRO A 245 -13.35 -8.91 -0.03
C PRO A 245 -13.49 -10.37 -0.52
N PRO A 246 -14.63 -11.04 -0.26
CA PRO A 246 -14.96 -12.31 -0.86
C PRO A 246 -15.00 -12.21 -2.38
N LYS A 247 -14.69 -13.32 -3.06
CA LYS A 247 -14.67 -13.38 -4.51
C LYS A 247 -16.06 -13.15 -5.10
N GLU A 248 -17.07 -13.71 -4.47
CA GLU A 248 -18.48 -13.60 -4.85
C GLU A 248 -18.97 -12.15 -4.78
N TYR A 249 -18.51 -11.41 -3.77
CA TYR A 249 -18.78 -9.97 -3.65
C TYR A 249 -18.17 -9.20 -4.82
N MET A 250 -16.92 -9.47 -5.16
CA MET A 250 -16.22 -8.80 -6.27
C MET A 250 -16.84 -9.12 -7.62
N HIS A 251 -17.27 -10.36 -7.85
CA HIS A 251 -18.03 -10.73 -9.04
C HIS A 251 -19.36 -9.99 -9.12
N ALA A 252 -20.10 -9.88 -8.01
CA ALA A 252 -21.36 -9.16 -7.97
C ALA A 252 -21.17 -7.66 -8.22
N LEU A 253 -20.13 -7.06 -7.62
CA LEU A 253 -19.76 -5.67 -7.84
C LEU A 253 -19.40 -5.39 -9.29
N ALA A 254 -18.60 -6.25 -9.93
CA ALA A 254 -18.23 -6.10 -11.33
C ALA A 254 -19.46 -6.15 -12.25
N ARG A 255 -20.34 -7.14 -12.08
CA ARG A 255 -21.60 -7.23 -12.84
C ARG A 255 -22.53 -6.04 -12.59
N TRP A 256 -22.58 -5.54 -11.36
CA TRP A 256 -23.38 -4.37 -11.01
C TRP A 256 -22.84 -3.11 -11.70
N CYS A 257 -21.53 -2.91 -11.69
CA CYS A 257 -20.89 -1.78 -12.39
C CYS A 257 -21.17 -1.83 -13.90
N GLU A 258 -21.03 -3.01 -14.51
CA GLU A 258 -21.35 -3.24 -15.92
C GLU A 258 -22.83 -2.91 -16.23
N THR A 259 -23.76 -3.50 -15.47
CA THR A 259 -25.22 -3.31 -15.64
C THR A 259 -25.60 -1.83 -15.57
N HIS A 260 -25.02 -1.11 -14.61
CA HIS A 260 -25.34 0.29 -14.39
C HIS A 260 -24.43 1.24 -15.16
N ARG A 261 -23.53 0.76 -16.02
CA ARG A 261 -22.56 1.59 -16.76
C ARG A 261 -21.74 2.52 -15.83
N ALA A 262 -21.38 2.03 -14.65
CA ALA A 262 -20.47 2.66 -13.71
C ALA A 262 -19.08 2.04 -13.89
N LEU A 263 -18.01 2.84 -13.80
CA LEU A 263 -16.67 2.28 -13.92
C LEU A 263 -16.26 1.51 -12.67
N LEU A 264 -15.74 0.30 -12.82
CA LEU A 264 -15.03 -0.41 -11.77
C LEU A 264 -13.57 0.01 -11.75
N ILE A 265 -13.10 0.54 -10.63
CA ILE A 265 -11.74 1.08 -10.47
C ILE A 265 -11.04 0.31 -9.36
N CYS A 266 -9.98 -0.42 -9.69
CA CYS A 266 -9.13 -1.06 -8.69
C CYS A 266 -7.91 -0.18 -8.38
N ASP A 267 -7.86 0.33 -7.15
CA ASP A 267 -6.66 0.91 -6.58
C ASP A 267 -5.65 -0.21 -6.27
N GLU A 268 -4.72 -0.40 -7.20
CA GLU A 268 -3.62 -1.36 -7.16
C GLU A 268 -2.32 -0.72 -6.65
N ILE A 269 -2.36 0.48 -6.07
CA ILE A 269 -1.16 1.21 -5.64
C ILE A 269 -0.35 0.38 -4.63
N GLN A 270 -1.03 -0.34 -3.74
CA GLN A 270 -0.38 -1.25 -2.78
C GLN A 270 -0.34 -2.70 -3.24
N ALA A 271 -1.27 -3.12 -4.09
CA ALA A 271 -1.49 -4.51 -4.44
C ALA A 271 -0.78 -4.97 -5.71
N GLY A 272 -0.46 -4.02 -6.59
CA GLY A 272 0.20 -4.27 -7.85
C GLY A 272 1.64 -4.72 -7.72
N PHE A 273 2.19 -5.08 -8.87
CA PHE A 273 3.58 -5.48 -9.07
C PHE A 273 4.01 -6.62 -8.14
N GLY A 274 3.19 -7.68 -8.05
CA GLY A 274 3.58 -8.95 -7.42
C GLY A 274 3.31 -9.07 -5.93
N ARG A 275 2.94 -7.98 -5.24
CA ARG A 275 2.81 -7.93 -3.77
C ARG A 275 1.99 -9.08 -3.18
N THR A 276 0.88 -9.40 -3.82
CA THR A 276 -0.11 -10.37 -3.31
C THR A 276 0.09 -11.80 -3.84
N GLY A 277 1.21 -12.10 -4.48
CA GLY A 277 1.46 -13.38 -5.17
C GLY A 277 0.76 -13.49 -6.54
N ARG A 278 0.19 -12.39 -7.02
CA ARG A 278 -0.28 -12.16 -8.39
C ARG A 278 0.30 -10.83 -8.85
N LEU A 279 0.42 -10.64 -10.17
CA LEU A 279 0.98 -9.40 -10.70
C LEU A 279 0.12 -8.20 -10.28
N PHE A 280 -1.20 -8.35 -10.35
CA PHE A 280 -2.17 -7.40 -9.80
C PHE A 280 -3.16 -8.11 -8.88
N GLY A 281 -3.62 -7.39 -7.86
CA GLY A 281 -4.53 -7.90 -6.87
C GLY A 281 -5.86 -8.38 -7.45
N PHE A 282 -6.45 -7.65 -8.41
CA PHE A 282 -7.76 -7.98 -8.99
C PHE A 282 -7.80 -9.37 -9.64
N GLN A 283 -6.64 -9.91 -10.02
CA GLN A 283 -6.51 -11.26 -10.59
C GLN A 283 -6.89 -12.37 -9.59
N HIS A 284 -6.91 -12.07 -8.29
CA HIS A 284 -7.44 -13.00 -7.27
C HIS A 284 -8.96 -13.22 -7.39
N TYR A 285 -9.65 -12.36 -8.14
CA TYR A 285 -11.10 -12.37 -8.29
C TYR A 285 -11.55 -12.76 -9.69
N ASP A 286 -10.65 -13.08 -10.62
CA ASP A 286 -10.99 -13.39 -12.01
C ASP A 286 -11.89 -12.32 -12.68
N ILE A 287 -11.69 -11.05 -12.32
CA ILE A 287 -12.34 -9.89 -12.94
C ILE A 287 -11.31 -9.06 -13.71
N VAL A 288 -11.79 -8.18 -14.58
CA VAL A 288 -10.98 -7.12 -15.18
C VAL A 288 -11.67 -5.77 -14.91
N PRO A 289 -11.06 -4.85 -14.15
CA PRO A 289 -11.64 -3.53 -13.92
C PRO A 289 -11.56 -2.67 -15.18
N ASP A 290 -12.22 -1.51 -15.16
CA ASP A 290 -12.15 -0.54 -16.27
C ASP A 290 -10.90 0.35 -16.17
N LEU A 291 -10.48 0.63 -14.93
CA LEU A 291 -9.28 1.38 -14.59
C LEU A 291 -8.52 0.69 -13.46
N ILE A 292 -7.20 0.77 -13.49
CA ILE A 292 -6.33 0.48 -12.35
C ILE A 292 -5.44 1.68 -12.02
N CYS A 293 -5.31 1.97 -10.73
CA CYS A 293 -4.35 2.95 -10.22
C CYS A 293 -3.10 2.22 -9.74
N CYS A 294 -1.91 2.64 -10.19
CA CYS A 294 -0.64 2.01 -9.88
C CYS A 294 0.31 3.03 -9.23
N GLY A 295 1.21 2.58 -8.36
CA GLY A 295 2.23 3.41 -7.73
C GLY A 295 3.20 2.53 -6.93
N LYS A 296 3.87 3.11 -5.93
CA LYS A 296 4.75 2.41 -4.98
C LYS A 296 5.69 1.38 -5.64
N GLY A 297 5.33 0.10 -5.58
CA GLY A 297 6.07 -1.03 -6.15
C GLY A 297 6.40 -0.94 -7.63
N ILE A 298 5.77 -0.02 -8.38
CA ILE A 298 6.01 0.23 -9.81
C ILE A 298 7.49 0.51 -10.14
N SER A 299 8.24 1.17 -9.25
CA SER A 299 9.65 1.54 -9.49
C SER A 299 10.61 0.99 -8.45
N SER A 300 10.09 0.58 -7.29
CA SER A 300 10.88 0.20 -6.12
C SER A 300 11.93 1.22 -5.68
N SER A 301 11.81 2.49 -6.11
CA SER A 301 12.82 3.53 -5.84
C SER A 301 12.26 4.95 -6.02
N LEU A 302 11.95 5.35 -7.25
CA LEU A 302 11.64 6.72 -7.65
C LEU A 302 10.13 7.02 -7.72
N PRO A 303 9.71 8.28 -7.55
CA PRO A 303 8.30 8.64 -7.60
C PRO A 303 7.73 8.50 -9.02
N VAL A 304 6.84 7.53 -9.18
CA VAL A 304 6.04 7.35 -10.39
C VAL A 304 4.76 6.61 -10.02
N SER A 305 3.69 6.94 -10.73
CA SER A 305 2.41 6.27 -10.66
C SER A 305 1.81 6.16 -12.07
N ALA A 306 0.75 5.38 -12.20
CA ALA A 306 0.06 5.26 -13.48
C ALA A 306 -1.45 5.06 -13.27
N VAL A 307 -2.23 5.53 -14.22
CA VAL A 307 -3.60 5.04 -14.45
C VAL A 307 -3.56 4.23 -15.74
N ILE A 308 -4.00 2.98 -15.67
CA ILE A 308 -4.09 2.08 -16.83
C ILE A 308 -5.55 1.73 -17.04
N GLY A 309 -6.03 1.86 -18.27
CA GLY A 309 -7.46 1.83 -18.54
C GLY A 309 -7.84 1.47 -19.96
N ARG A 310 -9.14 1.29 -20.18
CA ARG A 310 -9.73 1.16 -21.52
C ARG A 310 -9.58 2.46 -22.32
N ALA A 311 -9.40 2.35 -23.63
CA ALA A 311 -9.26 3.50 -24.51
C ALA A 311 -10.46 4.47 -24.48
N ASP A 312 -11.69 3.96 -24.42
CA ASP A 312 -12.92 4.77 -24.38
C ASP A 312 -13.04 5.65 -23.12
N VAL A 313 -12.32 5.29 -22.05
CA VAL A 313 -12.22 6.06 -20.81
C VAL A 313 -10.97 6.93 -20.80
N MET A 314 -9.82 6.40 -21.25
CA MET A 314 -8.55 7.12 -21.16
C MET A 314 -8.40 8.23 -22.22
N ASP A 315 -9.06 8.09 -23.36
CA ASP A 315 -9.04 9.09 -24.46
C ASP A 315 -10.20 10.10 -24.36
N LEU A 316 -10.80 10.30 -23.17
CA LEU A 316 -11.88 11.26 -22.98
C LEU A 316 -11.44 12.71 -23.23
N TYR A 317 -10.19 13.04 -22.93
CA TYR A 317 -9.65 14.39 -22.99
C TYR A 317 -8.78 14.58 -24.23
N GLY A 318 -8.83 15.78 -24.81
CA GLY A 318 -8.05 16.15 -25.97
C GLY A 318 -6.56 16.35 -25.67
N PRO A 319 -5.74 16.60 -26.71
CA PRO A 319 -4.33 16.95 -26.54
C PRO A 319 -4.14 18.08 -25.52
N ALA A 320 -3.20 17.90 -24.58
CA ALA A 320 -2.83 18.83 -23.50
C ALA A 320 -3.87 19.10 -22.40
N GLU A 321 -5.02 18.41 -22.38
CA GLU A 321 -6.03 18.54 -21.31
C GLU A 321 -5.73 17.66 -20.08
N MET A 322 -4.82 16.69 -20.22
CA MET A 322 -4.34 15.78 -19.17
C MET A 322 -2.81 15.80 -19.15
N THR A 323 -2.22 16.62 -18.29
CA THR A 323 -0.77 16.78 -18.15
C THR A 323 -0.39 16.94 -16.68
N SER A 324 0.84 16.54 -16.32
CA SER A 324 1.50 16.97 -15.08
C SER A 324 2.97 17.27 -15.39
N THR A 325 3.57 18.21 -14.65
CA THR A 325 4.95 18.67 -14.89
C THR A 325 5.95 17.52 -14.88
N HIS A 326 5.79 16.57 -13.96
CA HIS A 326 6.69 15.42 -13.82
C HIS A 326 6.17 14.14 -14.51
N THR A 327 5.05 14.21 -15.24
CA THR A 327 4.46 13.06 -15.95
C THR A 327 5.47 12.39 -16.86
N GLY A 328 5.71 11.10 -16.62
CA GLY A 328 6.58 10.28 -17.46
C GLY A 328 8.05 10.74 -17.46
N ASN A 329 8.53 11.26 -16.32
CA ASN A 329 9.94 11.59 -16.12
C ASN A 329 10.84 10.42 -16.58
N PRO A 330 11.87 10.67 -17.42
CA PRO A 330 12.64 9.62 -18.09
C PRO A 330 13.49 8.81 -17.09
N VAL A 331 14.02 9.43 -16.03
CA VAL A 331 14.74 8.72 -14.95
C VAL A 331 13.81 7.78 -14.20
N CYS A 332 12.62 8.26 -13.86
CA CYS A 332 11.59 7.43 -13.22
C CYS A 332 11.08 6.33 -14.16
N ALA A 333 10.99 6.60 -15.46
CA ALA A 333 10.51 5.66 -16.45
C ALA A 333 11.46 4.45 -16.63
N VAL A 334 12.77 4.70 -16.71
CA VAL A 334 13.75 3.60 -16.80
C VAL A 334 13.84 2.81 -15.49
N ALA A 335 13.71 3.47 -14.34
CA ALA A 335 13.71 2.81 -13.03
C ALA A 335 12.48 1.89 -12.89
N ALA A 336 11.30 2.38 -13.27
CA ALA A 336 10.08 1.59 -13.31
C ALA A 336 10.20 0.40 -14.26
N LEU A 337 10.66 0.61 -15.49
CA LEU A 337 10.81 -0.48 -16.45
C LEU A 337 11.77 -1.57 -15.93
N ALA A 338 12.92 -1.18 -15.36
CA ALA A 338 13.86 -2.12 -14.76
C ALA A 338 13.26 -2.87 -13.57
N SER A 339 12.53 -2.16 -12.69
CA SER A 339 11.88 -2.76 -11.52
C SER A 339 10.82 -3.78 -11.92
N ILE A 340 9.94 -3.43 -12.85
CA ILE A 340 8.85 -4.32 -13.29
C ILE A 340 9.42 -5.54 -14.02
N ARG A 341 10.46 -5.35 -14.85
CA ARG A 341 11.16 -6.48 -15.50
C ARG A 341 11.76 -7.43 -14.47
N LYS A 342 12.50 -6.92 -13.48
CA LYS A 342 12.99 -7.75 -12.37
C LYS A 342 11.86 -8.53 -11.69
N ILE A 343 10.75 -7.87 -11.38
CA ILE A 343 9.60 -8.51 -10.72
C ILE A 343 8.98 -9.63 -11.57
N VAL A 344 8.83 -9.42 -12.87
CA VAL A 344 8.18 -10.35 -13.80
C VAL A 344 9.14 -11.45 -14.26
N ASP A 345 10.30 -11.07 -14.79
CA ASP A 345 11.23 -11.93 -15.51
C ASP A 345 12.04 -12.82 -14.55
N GLU A 346 12.32 -12.35 -13.32
CA GLU A 346 13.01 -13.15 -12.29
C GLU A 346 12.04 -13.92 -11.37
N GLY A 347 10.74 -13.92 -11.68
CA GLY A 347 9.76 -14.72 -10.96
C GLY A 347 9.45 -14.26 -9.53
N LEU A 348 9.65 -12.98 -9.20
CA LEU A 348 9.37 -12.46 -7.85
C LEU A 348 7.88 -12.51 -7.49
N VAL A 349 6.97 -12.49 -8.48
CA VAL A 349 5.54 -12.73 -8.26
C VAL A 349 5.29 -14.12 -7.66
N GLU A 350 5.95 -15.14 -8.22
CA GLU A 350 5.83 -16.52 -7.74
C GLU A 350 6.56 -16.70 -6.41
N ASN A 351 7.70 -16.03 -6.21
CA ASN A 351 8.35 -16.01 -4.89
C ASN A 351 7.41 -15.41 -3.83
N ALA A 352 6.74 -14.30 -4.13
CA ALA A 352 5.79 -13.68 -3.22
C ALA A 352 4.63 -14.60 -2.84
N ARG A 353 4.15 -15.42 -3.80
CA ARG A 353 3.13 -16.46 -3.53
C ARG A 353 3.67 -17.50 -2.55
N ARG A 354 4.82 -18.12 -2.86
CA ARG A 354 5.43 -19.20 -2.05
C ARG A 354 5.82 -18.73 -0.65
N MET A 355 6.52 -17.60 -0.57
CA MET A 355 6.98 -17.04 0.69
C MET A 355 5.81 -16.50 1.53
N GLY A 356 4.78 -15.98 0.87
CA GLY A 356 3.53 -15.60 1.52
C GLY A 356 2.82 -16.77 2.24
N GLU A 357 2.89 -17.99 1.69
CA GLU A 357 2.34 -19.18 2.35
C GLU A 357 3.07 -19.47 3.66
N ILE A 358 4.41 -19.45 3.65
CA ILE A 358 5.25 -19.65 4.85
C ILE A 358 4.96 -18.57 5.90
N LEU A 359 4.98 -17.30 5.47
CA LEU A 359 4.71 -16.15 6.34
C LEU A 359 3.34 -16.27 7.01
N LEU A 360 2.27 -16.51 6.22
CA LEU A 360 0.92 -16.58 6.75
C LEU A 360 0.69 -17.79 7.66
N VAL A 361 1.34 -18.93 7.41
CA VAL A 361 1.32 -20.09 8.31
C VAL A 361 1.94 -19.71 9.66
N GLY A 362 3.13 -19.09 9.66
CA GLY A 362 3.80 -18.64 10.88
C GLY A 362 2.99 -17.61 11.67
N LEU A 363 2.44 -16.60 10.99
CA LEU A 363 1.60 -15.58 11.65
C LEU A 363 0.33 -16.17 12.26
N ARG A 364 -0.31 -17.13 11.58
CA ARG A 364 -1.48 -17.85 12.12
C ARG A 364 -1.10 -18.72 13.31
N ASP A 365 0.10 -19.30 13.34
CA ASP A 365 0.58 -20.03 14.51
C ASP A 365 0.73 -19.10 15.72
N ILE A 366 1.36 -17.93 15.53
CA ILE A 366 1.45 -16.89 16.56
C ILE A 366 0.06 -16.48 17.05
N ALA A 367 -0.89 -16.24 16.14
CA ALA A 367 -2.27 -15.89 16.51
C ALA A 367 -2.96 -16.97 17.35
N ARG A 368 -2.76 -18.26 17.03
CA ARG A 368 -3.29 -19.38 17.83
C ARG A 368 -2.67 -19.48 19.22
N ARG A 369 -1.40 -19.07 19.39
CA ARG A 369 -0.73 -19.03 20.70
C ARG A 369 -1.22 -17.87 21.57
N TYR A 370 -1.57 -16.74 20.97
CA TYR A 370 -2.03 -15.54 21.69
C TYR A 370 -3.43 -15.06 21.26
N PRO A 371 -4.48 -15.90 21.37
CA PRO A 371 -5.82 -15.56 20.89
C PRO A 371 -6.46 -14.41 21.66
N ARG A 372 -5.97 -14.11 22.87
CA ARG A 372 -6.40 -12.94 23.66
C ARG A 372 -5.79 -11.61 23.18
N LEU A 373 -4.72 -11.66 22.40
CA LEU A 373 -3.99 -10.49 21.92
C LEU A 373 -4.19 -10.26 20.42
N ILE A 374 -4.44 -11.34 19.65
CA ILE A 374 -4.56 -11.31 18.19
C ILE A 374 -5.93 -11.83 17.79
N GLY A 375 -6.78 -10.93 17.29
CA GLY A 375 -8.15 -11.28 16.87
C GLY A 375 -8.22 -11.87 15.46
N ALA A 376 -7.29 -11.49 14.58
CA ALA A 376 -7.22 -12.01 13.21
C ALA A 376 -5.83 -11.84 12.58
N VAL A 377 -5.52 -12.74 11.64
CA VAL A 377 -4.42 -12.57 10.68
C VAL A 377 -5.03 -12.60 9.28
N ARG A 378 -4.81 -11.53 8.51
CA ARG A 378 -5.36 -11.34 7.16
C ARG A 378 -4.22 -11.06 6.19
N GLY A 379 -4.33 -11.49 4.95
CA GLY A 379 -3.28 -11.30 3.95
C GLY A 379 -3.28 -12.35 2.84
N ARG A 380 -2.51 -12.06 1.78
CA ARG A 380 -2.19 -12.95 0.65
C ARG A 380 -0.83 -12.56 0.10
N GLY A 381 -0.03 -13.54 -0.33
CA GLY A 381 1.34 -13.28 -0.75
C GLY A 381 2.17 -12.61 0.36
N LEU A 382 3.02 -11.65 0.00
CA LEU A 382 3.85 -10.91 0.95
C LEU A 382 3.18 -9.63 1.45
N VAL A 383 1.89 -9.71 1.79
CA VAL A 383 1.21 -8.69 2.58
C VAL A 383 0.34 -9.37 3.63
N ALA A 384 0.51 -8.96 4.89
CA ALA A 384 -0.28 -9.45 6.00
C ALA A 384 -0.58 -8.34 7.02
N GLY A 385 -1.66 -8.50 7.75
CA GLY A 385 -2.07 -7.66 8.88
C GLY A 385 -2.36 -8.54 10.07
N VAL A 386 -1.67 -8.30 11.18
CA VAL A 386 -1.93 -8.88 12.49
C VAL A 386 -2.82 -7.90 13.25
N HIS A 387 -4.08 -8.28 13.45
CA HIS A 387 -5.10 -7.45 14.11
C HIS A 387 -5.01 -7.65 15.62
N VAL A 388 -4.49 -6.66 16.31
CA VAL A 388 -4.27 -6.66 17.75
C VAL A 388 -5.55 -6.21 18.46
N VAL A 389 -5.93 -6.93 19.51
CA VAL A 389 -7.20 -6.74 20.21
C VAL A 389 -7.05 -6.84 21.73
N LYS A 390 -8.04 -6.30 22.44
CA LYS A 390 -8.11 -6.40 23.91
C LYS A 390 -8.82 -7.68 24.34
N GLY A 391 -8.11 -8.55 25.05
CA GLY A 391 -8.71 -9.67 25.80
C GLY A 391 -9.48 -10.70 24.95
N GLY A 392 -9.14 -10.85 23.68
CA GLY A 392 -9.82 -11.75 22.73
C GLY A 392 -11.15 -11.21 22.18
N ALA A 393 -11.54 -9.99 22.58
CA ALA A 393 -12.67 -9.29 22.01
C ALA A 393 -12.29 -8.70 20.64
N GLU A 394 -13.27 -8.14 19.92
CA GLU A 394 -12.99 -7.41 18.68
C GLU A 394 -12.54 -5.96 18.95
N GLU A 395 -12.45 -5.50 20.20
CA GLU A 395 -11.98 -4.15 20.48
C GLU A 395 -10.49 -3.98 20.10
N PRO A 396 -10.11 -2.97 19.28
CA PRO A 396 -8.72 -2.76 18.89
C PRO A 396 -7.82 -2.39 20.08
N ASP A 397 -6.63 -2.99 20.16
CA ASP A 397 -5.58 -2.60 21.11
C ASP A 397 -4.40 -1.93 20.37
N GLY A 398 -4.55 -0.65 20.08
CA GLY A 398 -3.52 0.15 19.40
C GLY A 398 -2.29 0.40 20.29
N ASP A 399 -2.44 0.34 21.61
CA ASP A 399 -1.34 0.51 22.55
C ASP A 399 -0.40 -0.69 22.50
N LEU A 400 -0.98 -1.90 22.53
CA LEU A 400 -0.23 -3.13 22.35
C LEU A 400 0.40 -3.20 20.96
N ALA A 401 -0.33 -2.87 19.88
CA ALA A 401 0.24 -2.86 18.54
C ALA A 401 1.47 -1.92 18.43
N PHE A 402 1.40 -0.75 19.06
CA PHE A 402 2.49 0.22 19.08
C PHE A 402 3.71 -0.32 19.85
N ALA A 403 3.49 -0.90 21.03
CA ALA A 403 4.54 -1.53 21.82
C ALA A 403 5.18 -2.73 21.09
N VAL A 404 4.39 -3.54 20.37
CA VAL A 404 4.90 -4.64 19.53
C VAL A 404 5.85 -4.13 18.46
N VAL A 405 5.48 -3.06 17.74
CA VAL A 405 6.37 -2.45 16.74
C VAL A 405 7.63 -1.89 17.40
N GLU A 406 7.52 -1.28 18.60
CA GLU A 406 8.68 -0.81 19.34
C GLU A 406 9.67 -1.95 19.66
N LYS A 407 9.18 -3.05 20.22
CA LYS A 407 10.02 -4.22 20.52
C LYS A 407 10.58 -4.86 19.25
N ALA A 408 9.84 -4.86 18.15
CA ALA A 408 10.29 -5.46 16.90
C ALA A 408 11.53 -4.74 16.36
N PHE A 409 11.51 -3.42 16.27
CA PHE A 409 12.65 -2.68 15.72
C PHE A 409 13.84 -2.68 16.69
N GLN A 410 13.61 -2.75 18.01
CA GLN A 410 14.67 -2.96 19.00
C GLN A 410 15.36 -4.33 18.87
N LYS A 411 14.64 -5.32 18.33
CA LYS A 411 15.16 -6.65 18.01
C LYS A 411 15.69 -6.76 16.56
N GLY A 412 15.79 -5.66 15.81
CA GLY A 412 16.27 -5.73 14.43
C GLY A 412 15.21 -6.16 13.40
N LEU A 413 13.92 -6.20 13.74
CA LEU A 413 12.84 -6.43 12.77
C LEU A 413 12.15 -5.10 12.47
N LEU A 414 12.28 -4.61 11.24
CA LEU A 414 11.74 -3.31 10.87
C LEU A 414 10.30 -3.42 10.38
N LEU A 415 9.44 -2.67 11.04
CA LEU A 415 8.02 -2.47 10.71
C LEU A 415 7.77 -0.97 10.64
N PHE A 416 6.67 -0.54 10.04
CA PHE A 416 6.19 0.83 10.19
C PHE A 416 5.23 0.93 11.37
N ALA A 417 4.91 2.15 11.77
CA ALA A 417 3.93 2.41 12.82
C ALA A 417 2.61 1.66 12.56
N PRO A 418 1.92 1.15 13.60
CA PRO A 418 0.65 0.45 13.42
C PRO A 418 -0.39 1.28 12.65
N VAL A 419 -1.18 0.59 11.84
CA VAL A 419 -2.20 1.18 10.98
C VAL A 419 -3.58 0.56 11.25
N GLY A 420 -4.56 0.89 10.42
CA GLY A 420 -5.89 0.29 10.47
C GLY A 420 -6.77 0.83 11.60
N PHE A 421 -7.89 0.15 11.83
CA PHE A 421 -8.88 0.56 12.83
C PHE A 421 -8.26 0.61 14.24
N GLY A 422 -8.40 1.75 14.91
CA GLY A 422 -7.82 1.98 16.24
C GLY A 422 -6.29 2.00 16.29
N GLY A 423 -5.60 2.05 15.15
CA GLY A 423 -4.14 1.92 15.11
C GLY A 423 -3.66 0.55 15.62
N ALA A 424 -4.48 -0.49 15.46
CA ALA A 424 -4.26 -1.80 16.06
C ALA A 424 -3.90 -2.90 15.04
N THR A 425 -3.40 -2.53 13.86
CA THR A 425 -2.90 -3.49 12.88
C THR A 425 -1.40 -3.35 12.74
N VAL A 426 -0.67 -4.40 13.11
CA VAL A 426 0.74 -4.55 12.74
C VAL A 426 0.78 -5.11 11.32
N LYS A 427 1.14 -4.25 10.36
CA LYS A 427 1.17 -4.62 8.95
C LYS A 427 2.57 -5.03 8.52
N ILE A 428 2.60 -6.11 7.73
CA ILE A 428 3.80 -6.81 7.32
C ILE A 428 3.80 -6.87 5.79
N SER A 429 4.90 -6.41 5.20
CA SER A 429 5.11 -6.36 3.76
C SER A 429 6.61 -6.34 3.45
N PRO A 430 7.33 -7.46 3.57
CA PRO A 430 8.75 -7.53 3.23
C PRO A 430 9.00 -7.37 1.72
N PRO A 431 10.18 -6.93 1.26
CA PRO A 431 10.53 -6.96 -0.17
C PRO A 431 10.31 -8.35 -0.79
N LEU A 432 9.95 -8.42 -2.08
CA LEU A 432 9.58 -9.69 -2.71
C LEU A 432 10.71 -10.72 -2.86
N PRO A 433 12.02 -10.38 -2.90
CA PRO A 433 13.08 -11.41 -2.95
C PRO A 433 13.40 -12.04 -1.57
N ILE A 434 12.56 -11.87 -0.54
CA ILE A 434 12.76 -12.51 0.77
C ILE A 434 12.77 -14.03 0.67
N THR A 435 13.56 -14.67 1.54
CA THR A 435 13.69 -16.14 1.62
C THR A 435 12.91 -16.70 2.81
N ALA A 436 12.76 -18.03 2.85
CA ALA A 436 12.08 -18.72 3.93
C ALA A 436 12.79 -18.52 5.28
N GLU A 437 14.12 -18.62 5.29
CA GLU A 437 14.96 -18.47 6.48
C GLU A 437 14.85 -17.05 7.06
N ALA A 438 14.78 -16.03 6.19
CA ALA A 438 14.55 -14.65 6.61
C ALA A 438 13.15 -14.48 7.23
N ILE A 439 12.12 -15.11 6.64
CA ILE A 439 10.76 -15.10 7.21
C ILE A 439 10.73 -15.77 8.58
N GLU A 440 11.39 -16.92 8.74
CA GLU A 440 11.46 -17.65 10.00
C GLU A 440 12.15 -16.82 11.10
N ASP A 441 13.28 -16.17 10.78
CA ASP A 441 13.97 -15.27 11.71
C ASP A 441 13.09 -14.08 12.12
N GLY A 442 12.35 -13.48 11.18
CA GLY A 442 11.40 -12.40 11.49
C GLY A 442 10.19 -12.87 12.30
N LEU A 443 9.69 -14.09 12.08
CA LEU A 443 8.59 -14.67 12.87
C LEU A 443 9.00 -14.90 14.33
N VAL A 444 10.25 -15.34 14.56
CA VAL A 444 10.82 -15.46 15.91
C VAL A 444 10.85 -14.09 16.58
N ALA A 445 11.40 -13.07 15.90
CA ALA A 445 11.47 -11.71 16.42
C ALA A 445 10.09 -11.14 16.75
N LEU A 446 9.11 -11.28 15.83
CA LEU A 446 7.75 -10.79 16.04
C LEU A 446 7.08 -11.48 17.24
N ARG A 447 7.23 -12.80 17.38
CA ARG A 447 6.67 -13.54 18.52
C ARG A 447 7.22 -13.02 19.84
N GLU A 448 8.53 -12.87 19.95
CA GLU A 448 9.17 -12.32 21.16
C GLU A 448 8.73 -10.89 21.43
N SER A 449 8.57 -10.07 20.39
CA SER A 449 8.05 -8.70 20.53
C SER A 449 6.63 -8.67 21.09
N ILE A 450 5.76 -9.61 20.68
CA ILE A 450 4.41 -9.75 21.22
C ILE A 450 4.45 -10.16 22.69
N GLU A 451 5.27 -11.15 23.05
CA GLU A 451 5.43 -11.61 24.44
C GLU A 451 5.93 -10.47 25.36
N GLU A 452 6.99 -9.77 24.97
CA GLU A 452 7.58 -8.69 25.77
C GLU A 452 6.64 -7.48 25.88
N ALA A 453 5.99 -7.06 24.79
CA ALA A 453 5.05 -5.95 24.81
C ALA A 453 3.80 -6.26 25.65
N ALA A 454 3.30 -7.49 25.59
CA ALA A 454 2.16 -7.90 26.38
C ALA A 454 2.50 -7.98 27.88
N ALA A 455 3.70 -8.45 28.23
CA ALA A 455 4.19 -8.44 29.60
C ALA A 455 4.29 -7.00 30.15
N GLU A 456 4.88 -6.08 29.38
CA GLU A 456 5.05 -4.68 29.77
C GLU A 456 3.71 -3.97 30.04
N LEU A 457 2.68 -4.31 29.27
CA LEU A 457 1.34 -3.72 29.40
C LEU A 457 0.39 -4.53 30.29
N CYS A 458 0.88 -5.56 31.01
CA CYS A 458 0.06 -6.45 31.84
C CYS A 458 -1.13 -7.06 31.08
N ARG A 459 -0.88 -7.62 29.89
CA ARG A 459 -1.90 -8.21 28.98
C ARG A 459 -1.89 -9.74 28.94
N ILE A 460 -0.90 -10.39 29.53
CA ILE A 460 -0.75 -11.86 29.61
C ILE A 460 -0.95 -12.37 31.03
#